data_AF-A0A447MTV6-F1
#
_entry.id   AF-A0A447MTV6-F1
#
_cell.length_a   1.000
_cell.length_b   1.000
_cell.length_c   1.000
_cell.angle_alpha   90.00
_cell.angle_beta   90.00
_cell.angle_gamma   90.00
#
_symmetry.space_group_name_H-M   'P 1'
#
loop_
_entity.id
_entity.type
_entity.pdbx_description
1 polymer ?
#
loop_
_entity_poly.entity_id
_entity_poly.type
_entity_poly.pdbx_seq_one_letter_code
_entity_poly.pdbx_strand_id
1 'polypeptide(L)'
;MWDGIKKGVLWECCLENLLRWDGVIQPTLWESSPGHIHMLLRSTRGAIFRSDSIDYGATWSVARATSLPNNNSGIDLVSMQDGTLILALNPVNGNWGKRYPLSLIASQDNGESWLPLLDLESDHGEYSYPAIISEGGVVHITYTWNRKNIVYCRLQTV
;
A
#
# COMPACT_ATOMS: atom_id res chain seq x y z
N MET A 1 -13.40 7.74 9.63
CA MET A 1 -13.00 9.08 10.10
C MET A 1 -12.15 8.90 11.35
N TRP A 2 -10.88 9.34 11.31
CA TRP A 2 -9.94 9.27 12.43
C TRP A 2 -10.52 9.95 13.68
N ASP A 3 -10.38 9.30 14.83
CA ASP A 3 -11.13 9.64 16.04
C ASP A 3 -10.76 11.02 16.62
N GLY A 4 -9.56 11.52 16.33
CA GLY A 4 -9.17 12.88 16.69
C GLY A 4 -9.84 13.97 15.84
N ILE A 5 -10.27 13.68 14.60
CA ILE A 5 -10.99 14.64 13.74
C ILE A 5 -12.40 14.82 14.29
N LYS A 6 -13.03 13.72 14.72
CA LYS A 6 -14.32 13.76 15.43
C LYS A 6 -14.25 14.57 16.73
N LYS A 7 -13.06 14.66 17.34
CA LYS A 7 -12.81 15.39 18.59
C LYS A 7 -12.21 16.78 18.39
N GLY A 8 -12.09 17.26 17.13
CA GLY A 8 -11.54 18.59 16.84
C GLY A 8 -10.06 18.76 17.16
N VAL A 9 -9.32 17.66 17.35
CA VAL A 9 -7.93 17.68 17.78
C VAL A 9 -7.02 17.73 16.55
N LEU A 10 -6.97 18.90 15.91
CA LEU A 10 -6.06 19.18 14.79
C LEU A 10 -4.59 19.25 15.25
N TRP A 11 -4.37 19.50 16.54
CA TRP A 11 -3.07 19.57 17.19
C TRP A 11 -3.13 18.78 18.50
N GLU A 12 -2.68 17.53 18.48
CA GLU A 12 -2.47 16.72 19.68
C GLU A 12 -0.98 16.53 19.89
N CYS A 13 -0.53 16.79 21.12
CA CYS A 13 0.86 16.61 21.52
C CYS A 13 1.00 15.63 22.69
N CYS A 14 -0.11 15.10 23.22
CA CYS A 14 -0.09 14.08 24.26
C CYS A 14 0.29 12.73 23.65
N LEU A 15 1.49 12.25 23.98
CA LEU A 15 2.06 11.02 23.45
C LEU A 15 1.19 9.78 23.78
N GLU A 16 0.54 9.75 24.94
CA GLU A 16 -0.38 8.64 25.30
C GLU A 16 -1.63 8.59 24.41
N ASN A 17 -2.14 9.73 23.95
CA ASN A 17 -3.26 9.79 23.03
C ASN A 17 -2.81 9.43 21.60
N LEU A 18 -1.70 10.01 21.15
CA LEU A 18 -1.09 9.72 19.84
C LEU A 18 -0.79 8.23 19.64
N LEU A 19 -0.25 7.56 20.67
CA LEU A 19 0.09 6.14 20.60
C LEU A 19 -1.13 5.21 20.71
N ARG A 20 -2.28 5.71 21.16
CA ARG A 20 -3.56 4.98 21.08
C ARG A 20 -4.20 5.08 19.71
N TRP A 21 -3.70 5.95 18.83
CA TRP A 21 -4.34 6.22 17.55
C TRP A 21 -3.93 5.20 16.52
N ASP A 22 -4.83 4.24 16.41
CA ASP A 22 -4.72 3.17 15.47
C ASP A 22 -5.32 3.59 14.11
N GLY A 23 -4.48 3.77 13.10
CA GLY A 23 -4.84 4.49 11.88
C GLY A 23 -4.49 3.77 10.59
N VAL A 24 -5.23 4.12 9.55
CA VAL A 24 -4.94 3.80 8.15
C VAL A 24 -4.69 5.10 7.39
N ILE A 25 -3.65 5.13 6.56
CA ILE A 25 -3.23 6.31 5.78
C ILE A 25 -2.66 5.84 4.44
N GLN A 26 -2.36 6.79 3.54
CA GLN A 26 -1.66 6.54 2.26
C GLN A 26 -2.32 5.39 1.46
N PRO A 27 -3.56 5.59 0.99
CA PRO A 27 -4.23 4.59 0.17
C PRO A 27 -3.57 4.45 -1.21
N THR A 28 -3.70 3.27 -1.79
CA THR A 28 -3.54 3.01 -3.23
C THR A 28 -4.81 2.36 -3.75
N LEU A 29 -5.25 2.73 -4.95
CA LEU A 29 -6.61 2.47 -5.44
C LEU A 29 -6.62 1.84 -6.83
N TRP A 30 -7.65 1.05 -7.11
CA TRP A 30 -7.98 0.59 -8.44
C TRP A 30 -9.50 0.44 -8.60
N GLU A 31 -9.97 0.45 -9.84
CA GLU A 31 -11.37 0.20 -10.19
C GLU A 31 -11.48 -1.15 -10.90
N SER A 32 -12.34 -2.05 -10.41
CA SER A 32 -12.52 -3.38 -11.02
C SER A 32 -13.63 -3.41 -12.08
N SER A 33 -14.60 -2.52 -11.94
CA SER A 33 -15.66 -2.24 -12.91
C SER A 33 -16.28 -0.87 -12.60
N PRO A 34 -17.02 -0.24 -13.53
CA PRO A 34 -17.51 1.14 -13.35
C PRO A 34 -18.24 1.35 -12.01
N GLY A 35 -17.70 2.24 -11.18
CA GLY A 35 -18.23 2.58 -9.85
C GLY A 35 -17.78 1.65 -8.72
N HIS A 36 -17.10 0.54 -9.03
CA HIS A 36 -16.56 -0.42 -8.07
C HIS A 36 -15.08 -0.17 -7.82
N ILE A 37 -14.80 0.69 -6.84
CA ILE A 37 -13.45 1.14 -6.50
C ILE A 37 -12.98 0.44 -5.23
N HIS A 38 -11.73 0.01 -5.22
CA HIS A 38 -11.10 -0.64 -4.09
C HIS A 38 -9.89 0.17 -3.66
N MET A 39 -9.58 0.15 -2.36
CA MET A 39 -8.35 0.72 -1.84
C MET A 39 -7.64 -0.24 -0.89
N LEU A 40 -6.32 -0.30 -1.01
CA LEU A 40 -5.43 -0.82 0.02
C LEU A 40 -4.81 0.34 0.79
N LEU A 41 -4.63 0.16 2.10
CA LEU A 41 -4.20 1.20 3.01
C LEU A 41 -3.01 0.73 3.86
N ARG A 42 -1.98 1.56 3.94
CA ARG A 42 -0.93 1.44 4.96
C ARG A 42 -1.56 1.62 6.35
N SER A 43 -1.09 0.87 7.34
CA SER A 43 -1.60 0.96 8.71
C SER A 43 -0.51 0.92 9.77
N THR A 44 -0.88 1.32 10.98
CA THR A 44 -0.09 1.10 12.21
C THR A 44 -0.40 -0.25 12.87
N ARG A 45 -1.19 -1.13 12.24
CA ARG A 45 -1.74 -2.38 12.80
C ARG A 45 -0.97 -3.63 12.40
N GLY A 46 0.13 -3.49 11.67
CA GLY A 46 0.92 -4.64 11.21
C GLY A 46 0.35 -5.36 9.99
N ALA A 47 -0.76 -4.89 9.43
CA ALA A 47 -1.40 -5.46 8.24
C ALA A 47 -1.83 -4.37 7.25
N ILE A 48 -1.89 -4.69 5.97
CA ILE A 48 -2.55 -3.81 4.98
C ILE A 48 -4.06 -3.93 5.17
N PHE A 49 -4.75 -2.80 5.10
CA PHE A 49 -6.21 -2.75 5.21
C PHE A 49 -6.85 -2.54 3.85
N ARG A 50 -8.04 -3.11 3.64
CA ARG A 50 -8.85 -2.93 2.43
C ARG A 50 -10.16 -2.23 2.77
N SER A 51 -10.62 -1.37 1.87
CA SER A 51 -11.97 -0.80 1.88
C SER A 51 -12.45 -0.64 0.44
N ASP A 52 -13.76 -0.73 0.24
CA ASP A 52 -14.38 -0.87 -1.06
C ASP A 52 -15.54 0.12 -1.19
N SER A 53 -15.71 0.67 -2.40
CA SER A 53 -16.81 1.54 -2.80
C SER A 53 -17.56 0.90 -3.97
N ILE A 54 -18.87 1.14 -4.02
CA ILE A 54 -19.77 0.69 -5.10
C ILE A 54 -20.54 1.87 -5.73
N ASP A 55 -20.09 3.10 -5.45
CA ASP A 55 -20.77 4.34 -5.81
C ASP A 55 -19.76 5.43 -6.23
N TYR A 56 -18.75 5.04 -7.02
CA TYR A 56 -17.73 5.94 -7.55
C TYR A 56 -16.92 6.68 -6.47
N GLY A 57 -16.70 6.02 -5.32
CA GLY A 57 -15.92 6.57 -4.22
C GLY A 57 -16.68 7.55 -3.33
N ALA A 58 -17.99 7.70 -3.51
CA ALA A 58 -18.81 8.57 -2.67
C ALA A 58 -18.95 8.02 -1.25
N THR A 59 -19.10 6.71 -1.11
CA THR A 59 -19.09 6.01 0.19
C THR A 59 -18.16 4.80 0.15
N TRP A 60 -17.74 4.37 1.34
CA TRP A 60 -16.73 3.33 1.53
C TRP A 60 -17.18 2.35 2.62
N SER A 61 -16.90 1.07 2.40
CA SER A 61 -17.08 0.03 3.40
C SER A 61 -16.14 0.23 4.59
N VAL A 62 -16.48 -0.37 5.73
CA VAL A 62 -15.59 -0.36 6.89
C VAL A 62 -14.27 -1.05 6.53
N ALA A 63 -13.15 -0.37 6.78
CA ALA A 63 -11.83 -0.91 6.47
C ALA A 63 -11.56 -2.19 7.27
N ARG A 64 -11.13 -3.25 6.57
CA ARG A 64 -10.84 -4.58 7.10
C ARG A 64 -9.38 -4.94 6.91
N ALA A 65 -8.79 -5.68 7.84
CA ALA A 65 -7.45 -6.21 7.66
C ALA A 65 -7.44 -7.26 6.52
N THR A 66 -6.38 -7.25 5.73
CA THR A 66 -6.06 -8.30 4.75
C THR A 66 -5.09 -9.32 5.35
N SER A 67 -4.72 -10.35 4.58
CA SER A 67 -3.64 -11.28 4.95
C SER A 67 -2.24 -10.69 4.75
N LEU A 68 -2.11 -9.56 4.05
CA LEU A 68 -0.81 -8.95 3.76
C LEU A 68 -0.27 -8.20 4.98
N PRO A 69 1.02 -8.39 5.32
CA PRO A 69 1.64 -7.66 6.41
C PRO A 69 1.90 -6.19 6.02
N ASN A 70 1.96 -5.31 7.02
CA ASN A 70 2.42 -3.95 6.83
C ASN A 70 3.22 -3.48 8.05
N ASN A 71 4.54 -3.44 7.90
CA ASN A 71 5.50 -2.85 8.85
C ASN A 71 5.43 -1.32 8.98
N ASN A 72 4.30 -0.71 8.63
CA ASN A 72 4.11 0.75 8.53
C ASN A 72 5.03 1.40 7.48
N SER A 73 5.38 0.65 6.43
CA SER A 73 5.98 1.19 5.21
C SER A 73 4.91 1.58 4.20
N GLY A 74 5.25 2.54 3.34
CA GLY A 74 4.41 2.91 2.19
C GLY A 74 4.22 1.73 1.25
N ILE A 75 3.07 1.71 0.60
CA ILE A 75 2.69 0.73 -0.42
C ILE A 75 2.15 1.49 -1.62
N ASP A 76 2.25 0.90 -2.80
CA ASP A 76 1.56 1.43 -3.98
C ASP A 76 1.25 0.30 -4.97
N LEU A 77 0.18 0.43 -5.73
CA LEU A 77 -0.40 -0.60 -6.57
C LEU A 77 -0.72 -0.02 -7.95
N VAL A 78 -0.57 -0.87 -8.97
CA VAL A 78 -1.10 -0.61 -10.29
C VAL A 78 -2.01 -1.75 -10.75
N SER A 79 -3.10 -1.39 -11.44
CA SER A 79 -3.93 -2.33 -12.20
C SER A 79 -3.46 -2.37 -13.65
N MET A 80 -3.17 -3.57 -14.16
CA MET A 80 -2.77 -3.81 -15.54
C MET A 80 -4.00 -3.89 -16.45
N GLN A 81 -3.78 -3.82 -17.78
CA GLN A 81 -4.88 -3.84 -18.76
C GLN A 81 -5.70 -5.14 -18.73
N ASP A 82 -5.10 -6.25 -18.33
CA ASP A 82 -5.74 -7.56 -18.19
C ASP A 82 -6.44 -7.73 -16.82
N GLY A 83 -6.42 -6.72 -15.96
CA GLY A 83 -6.97 -6.75 -14.60
C GLY A 83 -6.01 -7.31 -13.54
N THR A 84 -4.79 -7.73 -13.91
CA THR A 84 -3.78 -8.14 -12.95
C THR A 84 -3.37 -6.94 -12.09
N LEU A 85 -3.40 -7.09 -10.76
CA LEU A 85 -2.91 -6.08 -9.84
C LEU A 85 -1.46 -6.38 -9.49
N ILE A 86 -0.60 -5.37 -9.50
CA ILE A 86 0.79 -5.47 -9.03
C ILE A 86 0.97 -4.49 -7.88
N LEU A 87 1.32 -5.03 -6.71
CA LEU A 87 1.54 -4.27 -5.49
C LEU A 87 3.02 -4.24 -5.13
N ALA A 88 3.55 -3.03 -4.91
CA ALA A 88 4.85 -2.80 -4.31
C ALA A 88 4.71 -2.62 -2.79
N LEU A 89 5.42 -3.43 -2.01
CA LEU A 89 5.38 -3.39 -0.55
C LEU A 89 6.68 -3.91 0.09
N ASN A 90 6.83 -3.67 1.40
CA ASN A 90 7.77 -4.42 2.22
C ASN A 90 7.00 -5.54 2.96
N PRO A 91 7.14 -6.82 2.57
CA PRO A 91 6.34 -7.93 3.11
C PRO A 91 6.85 -8.40 4.49
N VAL A 92 6.96 -7.46 5.43
CA VAL A 92 7.55 -7.66 6.76
C VAL A 92 6.47 -7.50 7.82
N ASN A 93 6.36 -8.49 8.72
CA ASN A 93 5.41 -8.49 9.84
C ASN A 93 5.75 -7.45 10.91
N GLY A 94 4.75 -7.12 11.73
CA GLY A 94 4.87 -6.18 12.86
C GLY A 94 4.61 -4.74 12.45
N ASN A 95 4.77 -3.78 13.38
CA ASN A 95 4.68 -2.35 13.14
C ASN A 95 6.08 -1.73 13.36
N TRP A 96 6.49 -0.76 12.53
CA TRP A 96 7.83 -0.16 12.57
C TRP A 96 8.98 -1.16 12.36
N GLY A 97 8.75 -2.15 11.49
CA GLY A 97 9.73 -3.18 11.14
C GLY A 97 10.77 -2.73 10.11
N LYS A 98 11.62 -3.68 9.71
CA LYS A 98 12.67 -3.51 8.68
C LYS A 98 12.05 -3.13 7.33
N ARG A 99 12.71 -2.25 6.57
CA ARG A 99 12.25 -1.78 5.26
C ARG A 99 12.98 -2.45 4.09
N TYR A 100 13.25 -3.74 4.26
CA TYR A 100 13.77 -4.65 3.24
C TYR A 100 13.20 -6.05 3.54
N PRO A 101 12.92 -6.87 2.51
CA PRO A 101 13.02 -6.53 1.09
C PRO A 101 11.96 -5.50 0.65
N LEU A 102 12.19 -4.84 -0.49
CA LEU A 102 11.14 -4.18 -1.26
C LEU A 102 10.74 -5.11 -2.40
N SER A 103 9.48 -5.53 -2.41
CA SER A 103 9.01 -6.61 -3.27
C SER A 103 7.82 -6.17 -4.11
N LEU A 104 7.67 -6.81 -5.27
CA LEU A 104 6.46 -6.82 -6.08
C LEU A 104 5.73 -8.15 -5.88
N ILE A 105 4.43 -8.05 -5.66
CA ILE A 105 3.52 -9.20 -5.59
C ILE A 105 2.32 -8.94 -6.51
N ALA A 106 1.68 -10.00 -7.00
CA ALA A 106 0.55 -9.89 -7.93
C ALA A 106 -0.72 -10.55 -7.42
N SER A 107 -1.85 -10.01 -7.82
CA SER A 107 -3.18 -10.60 -7.63
C SER A 107 -3.92 -10.66 -8.96
N GLN A 108 -4.61 -11.79 -9.19
CA GLN A 108 -5.47 -12.02 -10.34
C GLN A 108 -6.95 -12.18 -9.95
N ASP A 109 -7.26 -12.02 -8.66
CA ASP A 109 -8.59 -12.22 -8.07
C ASP A 109 -9.09 -10.96 -7.35
N ASN A 110 -8.80 -9.80 -7.94
CA ASN A 110 -9.23 -8.49 -7.44
C ASN A 110 -8.74 -8.20 -6.00
N GLY A 111 -7.51 -8.61 -5.68
CA GLY A 111 -6.83 -8.30 -4.42
C GLY A 111 -7.18 -9.22 -3.24
N GLU A 112 -7.86 -10.35 -3.48
CA GLU A 112 -8.22 -11.30 -2.42
C GLU A 112 -7.05 -12.25 -2.08
N SER A 113 -6.24 -12.66 -3.05
CA SER A 113 -5.00 -13.42 -2.86
C SER A 113 -3.84 -12.84 -3.65
N TRP A 114 -2.63 -13.10 -3.16
CA TRP A 114 -1.39 -12.49 -3.66
C TRP A 114 -0.28 -13.52 -3.80
N LEU A 115 0.45 -13.44 -4.91
CA LEU A 115 1.60 -14.29 -5.21
C LEU A 115 2.88 -13.44 -5.36
N PRO A 116 4.03 -13.90 -4.85
CA PRO A 116 5.30 -13.21 -5.07
C PRO A 116 5.65 -13.12 -6.55
N LEU A 117 6.13 -11.97 -7.02
CA LEU A 117 6.68 -11.80 -8.36
C LEU A 117 8.20 -11.66 -8.32
N LEU A 118 8.70 -10.65 -7.62
CA LEU A 118 10.11 -10.25 -7.65
C LEU A 118 10.46 -9.41 -6.42
N ASP A 119 11.64 -9.61 -5.85
CA ASP A 119 12.24 -8.62 -4.96
C ASP A 119 13.03 -7.60 -5.80
N LEU A 120 12.66 -6.32 -5.70
CA LEU A 120 13.42 -5.23 -6.31
C LEU A 120 14.75 -5.03 -5.56
N GLU A 121 14.72 -5.21 -4.24
CA GLU A 121 15.86 -5.07 -3.35
C GLU A 121 15.73 -6.10 -2.21
N SER A 122 16.72 -6.98 -2.06
CA SER A 122 16.75 -8.02 -1.01
C SER A 122 17.79 -7.76 0.08
N ASP A 123 18.80 -6.95 -0.20
CA ASP A 123 19.89 -6.68 0.75
C ASP A 123 19.44 -5.85 1.94
N HIS A 124 20.24 -5.85 3.01
CA HIS A 124 19.99 -5.01 4.17
C HIS A 124 20.00 -3.52 3.78
N GLY A 125 18.89 -2.83 4.00
CA GLY A 125 18.78 -1.41 3.71
C GLY A 125 17.43 -0.81 4.11
N GLU A 126 17.24 0.47 3.80
CA GLU A 126 15.96 1.15 3.91
C GLU A 126 15.44 1.48 2.52
N TYR A 127 14.53 0.65 2.00
CA TYR A 127 13.88 0.83 0.71
C TYR A 127 12.40 1.11 0.94
N SER A 128 11.92 2.27 0.51
CA SER A 128 10.64 2.79 1.00
C SER A 128 9.93 3.67 0.01
N TYR A 129 8.62 3.86 0.28
CA TYR A 129 7.75 4.77 -0.47
C TYR A 129 7.80 4.48 -1.97
N PRO A 130 7.43 3.25 -2.38
CA PRO A 130 7.31 2.96 -3.79
C PRO A 130 6.22 3.84 -4.42
N ALA A 131 6.40 4.17 -5.70
CA ALA A 131 5.35 4.64 -6.58
C ALA A 131 5.39 3.78 -7.85
N ILE A 132 4.24 3.27 -8.29
CA ILE A 132 4.13 2.32 -9.40
C ILE A 132 3.04 2.73 -10.38
N ILE A 133 3.36 2.70 -11.68
CA ILE A 133 2.40 2.93 -12.76
C ILE A 133 2.63 1.93 -13.89
N SER A 134 1.65 1.79 -14.78
CA SER A 134 1.75 0.95 -15.97
C SER A 134 1.42 1.76 -17.21
N GLU A 135 2.22 1.58 -18.26
CA GLU A 135 2.02 2.24 -19.55
C GLU A 135 2.50 1.30 -20.66
N GLY A 136 1.66 1.04 -21.66
CA GLY A 136 2.05 0.24 -22.83
C GLY A 136 2.58 -1.17 -22.51
N GLY A 137 2.05 -1.85 -21.48
CA GLY A 137 2.53 -3.16 -21.05
C GLY A 137 3.87 -3.12 -20.32
N VAL A 138 4.24 -1.97 -19.78
CA VAL A 138 5.46 -1.76 -19.00
C VAL A 138 5.07 -1.28 -17.63
N VAL A 139 5.70 -1.85 -16.60
CA VAL A 139 5.56 -1.40 -15.22
C VAL A 139 6.76 -0.51 -14.87
N HIS A 140 6.45 0.69 -14.41
CA HIS A 140 7.43 1.69 -13.99
C HIS A 140 7.35 1.85 -12.48
N ILE A 141 8.48 1.72 -11.80
CA ILE A 141 8.56 1.83 -10.33
C ILE A 141 9.61 2.86 -9.95
N THR A 142 9.31 3.69 -8.96
CA THR A 142 10.31 4.49 -8.25
C THR A 142 10.23 4.23 -6.76
N TYR A 143 11.33 4.40 -6.02
CA TYR A 143 11.34 4.30 -4.56
C TYR A 143 12.54 5.03 -3.96
N THR A 144 12.47 5.34 -2.66
CA THR A 144 13.60 5.88 -1.91
C THR A 144 14.57 4.77 -1.53
N TRP A 145 15.87 5.00 -1.74
CA TRP A 145 16.95 4.10 -1.36
C TRP A 145 17.80 4.75 -0.27
N ASN A 146 17.76 4.17 0.92
CA ASN A 146 18.43 4.64 2.14
C ASN A 146 18.20 6.14 2.45
N ARG A 147 17.06 6.69 1.99
CA ARG A 147 16.72 8.13 2.01
C ARG A 147 17.79 9.06 1.41
N LYS A 148 18.64 8.53 0.55
CA LYS A 148 19.74 9.27 -0.11
C LYS A 148 19.48 9.44 -1.59
N ASN A 149 18.87 8.44 -2.22
CA ASN A 149 18.61 8.41 -3.64
C ASN A 149 17.15 8.07 -3.91
N ILE A 150 16.68 8.41 -5.11
CA ILE A 150 15.51 7.81 -5.71
C ILE A 150 16.00 6.83 -6.78
N VAL A 151 15.54 5.59 -6.71
CA VAL A 151 15.80 4.58 -7.73
C VAL A 151 14.60 4.51 -8.65
N TYR A 152 14.86 4.28 -9.94
CA TYR A 152 13.86 4.00 -10.96
C TYR A 152 14.12 2.62 -11.55
N CYS A 153 13.06 1.81 -11.65
CA CYS A 153 13.07 0.50 -12.27
C CYS A 153 11.98 0.42 -13.34
N ARG A 154 12.28 -0.30 -14.43
CA ARG A 154 11.34 -0.60 -15.52
C ARG A 154 11.29 -2.11 -15.70
N LEU A 155 10.09 -2.69 -15.65
CA LEU A 155 9.85 -4.10 -15.90
C LEU A 155 8.97 -4.23 -17.13
N GLN A 156 9.40 -5.04 -18.08
CA GLN A 156 8.62 -5.37 -19.27
C GLN A 156 7.84 -6.65 -18.97
N THR A 157 6.51 -6.58 -18.96
CA THR A 157 5.68 -7.79 -18.90
C THR A 157 5.69 -8.43 -20.29
N VAL A 158 6.05 -9.72 -20.34
CA VAL A 158 6.15 -10.52 -21.58
C VAL A 158 4.77 -10.93 -22.08
#